data_AF-A0A832C9S3-F1
#
_entry.id   AF-A0A832C9S3-F1
#
_cell.length_a   1.000
_cell.length_b   1.000
_cell.length_c   1.000
_cell.angle_alpha   90.00
_cell.angle_beta   90.00
_cell.angle_gamma   90.00
#
_symmetry.space_group_name_H-M   'P 1'
#
loop_
_entity.id
_entity.type
_entity.pdbx_description
1 polymer ?
#
loop_
_entity_poly.entity_id
_entity_poly.type
_entity_poly.pdbx_seq_one_letter_code
_entity_poly.pdbx_strand_id
1 'polypeptide(L)'
;MSSAGYEAKCMGVDLESGSPGGRDARYHIMVVESSGHVIYKAESVSLAKLIRLAWEYRPEKIGFDNIYELGEDERSLIRILSLLPPKTSVVQVTLVDGQFLDVREVARRAGVLSDYSKLDPSKTAYINAVLSCMGYGSNIRSVEEKTLIQVSKLRSHSPGGWSQQRYQRRIRAAIYNVANSIKEALDRASLDYDYYYRESKGGLESAVFTVYAPREAVEGIVSEYEGQDYTVKIKPVYRSKLLVTVKQHIKASKPIIVGIDAGTTTGIAIVDLDCRVLYISSSKNLDRGSIIDTILRYGKPVAIATDVSDPPETIRKLASQVGAALYTPPYDLSVAEKRELVERIIGESIRDSHERDALAAAIKAYSSIKTKLDQIDKKLEGLSEEINREDVKKWVISGLTIAEALERVIEGLLEHEGAKPR
;
A
#
# COMPACT_ATOMS: atom_id res chain seq x y z
N MET A 1 -33.31 36.14 9.72
CA MET A 1 -33.31 34.97 8.82
C MET A 1 -32.20 34.06 9.32
N SER A 2 -32.56 32.97 10.00
CA SER A 2 -31.58 32.00 10.53
C SER A 2 -30.85 31.36 9.36
N SER A 3 -29.52 31.33 9.42
CA SER A 3 -28.72 30.47 8.56
C SER A 3 -29.17 29.03 8.77
N ALA A 4 -29.89 28.46 7.80
CA ALA A 4 -30.14 27.03 7.76
C ALA A 4 -28.77 26.34 7.81
N GLY A 5 -28.49 25.60 8.88
CA GLY A 5 -27.25 24.87 9.04
C GLY A 5 -27.07 23.93 7.85
N TYR A 6 -25.87 23.91 7.28
CA TYR A 6 -25.53 22.94 6.25
C TYR A 6 -25.51 21.55 6.90
N GLU A 7 -26.55 20.74 6.68
CA GLU A 7 -26.56 19.34 7.09
C GLU A 7 -25.78 18.50 6.09
N ALA A 8 -24.84 17.70 6.59
CA ALA A 8 -24.05 16.77 5.78
C ALA A 8 -24.97 15.72 5.16
N LYS A 9 -24.73 15.35 3.90
CA LYS A 9 -25.51 14.35 3.18
C LYS A 9 -24.71 13.07 3.02
N CYS A 10 -25.34 11.93 3.26
CA CYS A 10 -24.78 10.62 2.96
C CYS A 10 -25.68 9.87 1.99
N MET A 11 -25.06 9.07 1.15
CA MET A 11 -25.76 8.15 0.27
C MET A 11 -25.46 6.73 0.72
N GLY A 12 -26.44 5.85 0.62
CA GLY A 12 -26.26 4.42 0.79
C GLY A 12 -26.75 3.69 -0.43
N VAL A 13 -26.04 2.62 -0.78
CA VAL A 13 -26.26 1.85 -1.99
C VAL A 13 -26.30 0.37 -1.64
N ASP A 14 -27.13 -0.38 -2.36
CA ASP A 14 -27.22 -1.84 -2.32
C ASP A 14 -27.50 -2.38 -3.73
N LEU A 15 -26.87 -3.50 -4.11
CA LEU A 15 -27.10 -4.17 -5.38
C LEU A 15 -28.32 -5.10 -5.32
N GLU A 16 -29.35 -4.79 -6.12
CA GLU A 16 -30.55 -5.60 -6.24
C GLU A 16 -30.33 -6.84 -7.12
N SER A 17 -29.75 -6.63 -8.30
CA SER A 17 -29.61 -7.67 -9.33
C SER A 17 -28.58 -7.29 -10.40
N GLY A 18 -28.18 -8.28 -11.20
CA GLY A 18 -27.20 -8.13 -12.27
C GLY A 18 -25.75 -8.24 -11.80
N SER A 19 -24.82 -8.26 -12.74
CA SER A 19 -23.39 -8.34 -12.42
C SER A 19 -22.87 -7.02 -11.85
N PRO A 20 -22.12 -7.02 -10.72
CA PRO A 20 -21.57 -5.80 -10.14
C PRO A 20 -20.77 -4.95 -11.14
N GLY A 21 -21.12 -3.67 -11.26
CA GLY A 21 -20.51 -2.74 -12.24
C GLY A 21 -20.90 -2.99 -13.71
N GLY A 22 -21.72 -4.00 -14.01
CA GLY A 22 -22.23 -4.33 -15.33
C GLY A 22 -23.34 -3.40 -15.82
N ARG A 23 -23.70 -3.49 -17.12
CA ARG A 23 -24.82 -2.71 -17.71
C ARG A 23 -26.19 -3.16 -17.19
N ASP A 24 -26.29 -4.43 -16.84
CA ASP A 24 -27.47 -5.09 -16.28
C ASP A 24 -27.60 -4.88 -14.77
N ALA A 25 -26.56 -4.37 -14.09
CA ALA A 25 -26.60 -4.05 -12.66
C ALA A 25 -27.74 -3.08 -12.31
N ARG A 26 -28.46 -3.37 -11.23
CA ARG A 26 -29.54 -2.56 -10.68
C ARG A 26 -29.28 -2.30 -9.20
N TYR A 27 -29.33 -1.03 -8.81
CA TYR A 27 -29.00 -0.57 -7.47
C TYR A 27 -30.22 0.07 -6.80
N HIS A 28 -30.29 -0.08 -5.48
CA HIS A 28 -31.11 0.75 -4.61
C HIS A 28 -30.25 1.87 -4.04
N ILE A 29 -30.80 3.07 -3.97
CA ILE A 29 -30.11 4.26 -3.48
C ILE A 29 -30.99 4.98 -2.49
N MET A 30 -30.40 5.30 -1.34
CA MET A 30 -30.97 6.19 -0.34
C MET A 30 -30.03 7.36 -0.13
N VAL A 31 -30.56 8.57 -0.07
CA VAL A 31 -29.80 9.76 0.35
C VAL A 31 -30.45 10.29 1.61
N VAL A 32 -29.63 10.50 2.63
CA VAL A 32 -30.04 10.95 3.96
C VAL A 32 -29.22 12.16 4.39
N GLU A 33 -29.81 13.01 5.21
CA GLU A 33 -29.09 14.05 5.95
C GLU A 33 -28.53 13.49 7.26
N SER A 34 -27.60 14.22 7.88
CA SER A 34 -26.97 13.84 9.16
C SER A 34 -27.98 13.67 10.30
N SER A 35 -29.15 14.30 10.21
CA SER A 35 -30.29 14.10 11.12
C SER A 35 -30.98 12.73 10.98
N GLY A 36 -30.66 11.97 9.92
CA GLY A 36 -31.32 10.72 9.56
C GLY A 36 -32.55 10.91 8.65
N HIS A 37 -32.87 12.16 8.27
CA HIS A 37 -33.96 12.46 7.36
C HIS A 37 -33.66 11.97 5.94
N VAL A 38 -34.57 11.20 5.35
CA VAL A 38 -34.44 10.71 3.97
C VAL A 38 -34.83 11.81 3.00
N ILE A 39 -33.87 12.27 2.20
CA ILE A 39 -34.08 13.33 1.20
C ILE A 39 -34.34 12.78 -0.20
N TYR A 40 -33.89 11.56 -0.50
CA TYR A 40 -34.13 10.92 -1.78
C TYR A 40 -34.07 9.40 -1.69
N LYS A 41 -34.91 8.75 -2.49
CA LYS A 41 -34.97 7.30 -2.64
C LYS A 41 -35.09 6.96 -4.13
N ALA A 42 -34.32 5.97 -4.58
CA ALA A 42 -34.51 5.35 -5.89
C ALA A 42 -34.28 3.85 -5.83
N GLU A 43 -35.09 3.12 -6.58
CA GLU A 43 -35.06 1.66 -6.66
C GLU A 43 -34.70 1.23 -8.08
N SER A 44 -34.05 0.08 -8.20
CA SER A 44 -33.69 -0.56 -9.47
C SER A 44 -33.05 0.38 -10.52
N VAL A 45 -32.06 1.18 -10.10
CA VAL A 45 -31.39 2.15 -10.99
C VAL A 45 -30.09 1.61 -11.56
N SER A 46 -29.70 2.09 -12.75
CA SER A 46 -28.41 1.76 -13.35
C SER A 46 -27.24 2.44 -12.65
N LEU A 47 -26.03 1.90 -12.84
CA LEU A 47 -24.79 2.53 -12.38
C LEU A 47 -24.63 3.98 -12.87
N ALA A 48 -25.00 4.25 -14.12
CA ALA A 48 -24.95 5.60 -14.68
C ALA A 48 -25.86 6.58 -13.92
N LYS A 49 -27.05 6.12 -13.50
CA LYS A 49 -27.97 6.92 -12.69
C LYS A 49 -27.45 7.08 -11.25
N LEU A 50 -26.80 6.08 -10.67
CA LEU A 50 -26.09 6.19 -9.39
C LEU A 50 -25.05 7.31 -9.44
N ILE A 51 -24.14 7.26 -10.41
CA ILE A 51 -23.07 8.27 -10.57
C ILE A 51 -23.68 9.67 -10.75
N ARG A 52 -24.71 9.81 -11.60
CA ARG A 52 -25.42 11.08 -11.79
C ARG A 52 -26.02 11.61 -10.47
N LEU A 53 -26.64 10.75 -9.67
CA LEU A 53 -27.21 11.12 -8.38
C LEU A 53 -26.12 11.51 -7.37
N ALA A 54 -24.96 10.84 -7.38
CA ALA A 54 -23.83 11.25 -6.55
C ALA A 54 -23.37 12.68 -6.89
N TRP A 55 -23.34 13.05 -8.18
CA TRP A 55 -23.02 14.41 -8.63
C TRP A 55 -24.10 15.44 -8.31
N GLU A 56 -25.37 15.04 -8.35
CA GLU A 56 -26.53 15.89 -8.05
C GLU A 56 -26.61 16.24 -6.56
N TYR A 57 -26.52 15.23 -5.69
CA TYR A 57 -26.66 15.40 -4.24
C TYR A 57 -25.35 15.72 -3.53
N ARG A 58 -24.20 15.46 -4.17
CA ARG A 58 -22.84 15.64 -3.63
C ARG A 58 -22.72 15.14 -2.18
N PRO A 59 -23.01 13.86 -1.91
CA PRO A 59 -22.89 13.33 -0.56
C PRO A 59 -21.43 13.40 -0.10
N GLU A 60 -21.22 13.66 1.19
CA GLU A 60 -19.88 13.57 1.80
C GLU A 60 -19.39 12.13 1.80
N LYS A 61 -20.31 11.17 2.00
CA LYS A 61 -20.01 9.74 2.06
C LYS A 61 -21.01 8.91 1.25
N ILE A 62 -20.53 7.86 0.58
CA ILE A 62 -21.35 6.80 -0.01
C ILE A 62 -21.06 5.48 0.71
N GLY A 63 -22.05 4.92 1.37
CA GLY A 63 -21.99 3.66 2.10
C GLY A 63 -22.36 2.45 1.26
N PHE A 64 -21.58 1.39 1.41
CA PHE A 64 -21.84 0.05 0.93
C PHE A 64 -21.60 -0.95 2.07
N ASP A 65 -22.37 -2.02 2.14
CA ASP A 65 -22.08 -3.17 3.00
C ASP A 65 -20.96 -4.03 2.38
N ASN A 66 -20.97 -4.17 1.05
CA ASN A 66 -19.89 -4.76 0.27
C ASN A 66 -19.49 -3.85 -0.90
N ILE A 67 -18.25 -3.36 -0.91
CA ILE A 67 -17.76 -2.45 -1.95
C ILE A 67 -17.73 -3.09 -3.36
N TYR A 68 -17.58 -4.42 -3.43
CA TYR A 68 -17.57 -5.16 -4.68
C TYR A 68 -18.94 -5.26 -5.35
N GLU A 69 -20.00 -4.74 -4.74
CA GLU A 69 -21.29 -4.51 -5.40
C GLU A 69 -21.21 -3.44 -6.48
N LEU A 70 -20.28 -2.49 -6.31
CA LEU A 70 -20.06 -1.42 -7.27
C LEU A 70 -19.28 -1.93 -8.50
N GLY A 71 -18.41 -2.93 -8.33
CA GLY A 71 -17.63 -3.52 -9.41
C GLY A 71 -17.06 -4.89 -9.05
N GLU A 72 -17.11 -5.82 -10.00
CA GLU A 72 -16.73 -7.23 -9.82
C GLU A 72 -15.24 -7.46 -9.48
N ASP A 73 -14.37 -6.54 -9.88
CA ASP A 73 -12.93 -6.62 -9.63
C ASP A 73 -12.36 -5.24 -9.26
N GLU A 74 -11.12 -5.26 -8.77
CA GLU A 74 -10.40 -4.06 -8.32
C GLU A 74 -10.25 -3.01 -9.44
N ARG A 75 -10.02 -3.43 -10.70
CA ARG A 75 -9.88 -2.51 -11.84
C ARG A 75 -11.20 -1.83 -12.17
N SER A 76 -12.30 -2.57 -12.14
CA SER A 76 -13.64 -2.07 -12.37
C SER A 76 -14.03 -1.09 -11.27
N LEU A 77 -13.75 -1.45 -10.02
CA LEU A 77 -14.01 -0.60 -8.87
C LEU A 77 -13.26 0.74 -8.97
N ILE A 78 -11.95 0.73 -9.28
CA ILE A 78 -11.15 1.96 -9.49
C ILE A 78 -11.80 2.88 -10.53
N ARG A 79 -12.15 2.33 -11.70
CA ARG A 79 -12.75 3.11 -12.79
C ARG A 79 -14.03 3.77 -12.31
N ILE A 80 -14.87 3.04 -11.58
CA ILE A 80 -16.15 3.57 -11.12
C ILE A 80 -15.94 4.62 -10.02
N LEU A 81 -15.03 4.38 -9.08
CA LEU A 81 -14.68 5.35 -8.03
C LEU A 81 -14.15 6.67 -8.63
N SER A 82 -13.39 6.62 -9.72
CA SER A 82 -12.91 7.84 -10.43
C SER A 82 -14.01 8.67 -11.08
N LEU A 83 -15.22 8.13 -11.24
CA LEU A 83 -16.37 8.85 -11.80
C LEU A 83 -17.21 9.56 -10.73
N LEU A 84 -16.93 9.33 -9.44
CA LEU A 84 -17.63 9.97 -8.33
C LEU A 84 -17.12 11.41 -8.09
N PRO A 85 -17.88 12.26 -7.37
CA PRO A 85 -17.41 13.59 -7.02
C PRO A 85 -16.14 13.54 -6.17
N PRO A 86 -15.15 14.43 -6.37
CA PRO A 86 -13.82 14.32 -5.77
C PRO A 86 -13.79 14.47 -4.24
N LYS A 87 -14.81 15.10 -3.65
CA LYS A 87 -14.95 15.26 -2.20
C LYS A 87 -15.76 14.14 -1.52
N THR A 88 -16.34 13.24 -2.32
CA THR A 88 -17.17 12.16 -1.82
C THR A 88 -16.29 10.97 -1.42
N SER A 89 -16.35 10.59 -0.15
CA SER A 89 -15.65 9.40 0.36
C SER A 89 -16.52 8.16 0.21
N VAL A 90 -15.95 7.04 -0.20
CA VAL A 90 -16.67 5.76 -0.19
C VAL A 90 -16.38 5.02 1.10
N VAL A 91 -17.38 4.36 1.68
CA VAL A 91 -17.30 3.74 3.01
C VAL A 91 -17.85 2.33 2.93
N GLN A 92 -17.08 1.36 3.44
CA GLN A 92 -17.60 0.02 3.67
C GLN A 92 -18.09 -0.08 5.12
N VAL A 93 -19.41 -0.04 5.32
CA VAL A 93 -20.03 0.12 6.65
C VAL A 93 -19.85 -1.10 7.54
N THR A 94 -19.72 -2.29 6.95
CA THR A 94 -19.41 -3.56 7.62
C THR A 94 -17.96 -3.63 8.11
N LEU A 95 -17.13 -2.68 7.71
CA LEU A 95 -15.70 -2.64 8.01
C LEU A 95 -15.42 -1.81 9.28
N VAL A 96 -15.76 -2.31 10.47
CA VAL A 96 -15.50 -1.62 11.75
C VAL A 96 -14.20 -2.13 12.41
N ASP A 97 -13.32 -1.24 12.90
CA ASP A 97 -12.12 -1.54 13.70
C ASP A 97 -11.26 -2.75 13.25
N GLY A 98 -10.98 -2.88 11.96
CA GLY A 98 -10.16 -4.03 11.52
C GLY A 98 -10.91 -5.39 11.53
N GLN A 99 -12.21 -5.47 11.87
CA GLN A 99 -13.07 -6.68 11.78
C GLN A 99 -14.33 -6.59 10.89
N PHE A 100 -14.56 -7.60 10.05
CA PHE A 100 -15.77 -7.67 9.21
C PHE A 100 -16.96 -8.08 10.05
N LEU A 101 -18.00 -7.26 10.04
CA LEU A 101 -19.24 -7.53 10.76
C LEU A 101 -20.40 -7.61 9.77
N ASP A 102 -21.43 -8.38 10.12
CA ASP A 102 -22.69 -8.36 9.39
C ASP A 102 -23.32 -6.96 9.48
N VAL A 103 -23.89 -6.46 8.39
CA VAL A 103 -24.50 -5.12 8.35
C VAL A 103 -25.60 -4.94 9.41
N ARG A 104 -26.33 -6.02 9.75
CA ARG A 104 -27.34 -6.02 10.83
C ARG A 104 -26.70 -5.83 12.18
N GLU A 105 -25.55 -6.46 12.42
CA GLU A 105 -24.81 -6.32 13.66
C GLU A 105 -24.31 -4.88 13.83
N VAL A 106 -23.76 -4.28 12.76
CA VAL A 106 -23.36 -2.87 12.79
C VAL A 106 -24.56 -1.94 13.02
N ALA A 107 -25.67 -2.19 12.32
CA ALA A 107 -26.90 -1.40 12.46
C ALA A 107 -27.49 -1.47 13.87
N ARG A 108 -27.46 -2.64 14.52
CA ARG A 108 -27.90 -2.80 15.92
C ARG A 108 -26.98 -2.07 16.89
N ARG A 109 -25.66 -2.19 16.72
CA ARG A 109 -24.67 -1.46 17.54
C ARG A 109 -24.84 0.06 17.43
N ALA A 110 -25.23 0.53 16.25
CA ALA A 110 -25.52 1.93 16.00
C ALA A 110 -26.93 2.36 16.46
N GLY A 111 -27.78 1.44 16.92
CA GLY A 111 -29.16 1.74 17.31
C GLY A 111 -30.10 2.06 16.13
N VAL A 112 -29.70 1.73 14.90
CA VAL A 112 -30.46 2.00 13.65
C VAL A 112 -31.47 0.88 13.37
N LEU A 113 -31.21 -0.34 13.85
CA LEU A 113 -32.06 -1.50 13.65
C LEU A 113 -32.42 -2.15 14.99
N SER A 114 -33.72 -2.26 15.28
CA SER A 114 -34.25 -2.83 16.52
C SER A 114 -34.93 -4.19 16.34
N ASP A 115 -35.08 -4.66 15.10
CA ASP A 115 -35.86 -5.85 14.76
C ASP A 115 -35.05 -6.90 13.96
N TYR A 116 -35.50 -8.16 14.00
CA TYR A 116 -34.92 -9.29 13.26
C TYR A 116 -35.50 -9.44 11.84
N SER A 117 -36.14 -8.40 11.31
CA SER A 117 -36.75 -8.47 9.98
C SER A 117 -35.71 -8.72 8.88
N LYS A 118 -36.17 -9.33 7.79
CA LYS A 118 -35.34 -9.54 6.60
C LYS A 118 -34.96 -8.18 6.02
N LEU A 119 -33.68 -7.99 5.70
CA LEU A 119 -33.23 -6.82 4.97
C LEU A 119 -33.56 -7.04 3.48
N ASP A 120 -34.37 -6.14 2.93
CA ASP A 120 -34.50 -5.95 1.49
C ASP A 120 -33.49 -4.90 1.01
N PRO A 121 -33.19 -4.85 -0.31
CA PRO A 121 -32.23 -3.88 -0.88
C PRO A 121 -32.48 -2.42 -0.51
N SER A 122 -33.75 -2.02 -0.40
CA SER A 122 -34.12 -0.65 -0.02
C SER A 122 -33.74 -0.37 1.44
N LYS A 123 -34.02 -1.31 2.33
CA LYS A 123 -33.67 -1.23 3.74
C LYS A 123 -32.15 -1.29 3.95
N THR A 124 -31.42 -2.11 3.20
CA THR A 124 -29.95 -2.14 3.24
C THR A 124 -29.35 -0.82 2.78
N ALA A 125 -29.82 -0.26 1.65
CA ALA A 125 -29.37 1.05 1.17
C ALA A 125 -29.61 2.15 2.21
N TYR A 126 -30.75 2.14 2.92
CA TYR A 126 -31.02 3.09 4.00
C TYR A 126 -30.03 2.93 5.16
N ILE A 127 -29.82 1.70 5.64
CA ILE A 127 -28.88 1.40 6.70
C ILE A 127 -27.46 1.84 6.32
N ASN A 128 -27.02 1.55 5.09
CA ASN A 128 -25.72 1.94 4.57
C ASN A 128 -25.54 3.47 4.57
N ALA A 129 -26.59 4.22 4.23
CA ALA A 129 -26.58 5.67 4.23
C ALA A 129 -26.42 6.24 5.64
N VAL A 130 -27.25 5.76 6.58
CA VAL A 130 -27.29 6.23 7.96
C VAL A 130 -25.99 5.88 8.69
N LEU A 131 -25.53 4.63 8.59
CA LEU A 131 -24.27 4.18 9.20
C LEU A 131 -23.07 5.00 8.73
N SER A 132 -23.00 5.31 7.44
CA SER A 132 -21.93 6.16 6.89
C SER A 132 -21.94 7.56 7.48
N CYS A 133 -23.14 8.14 7.65
CA CYS A 133 -23.33 9.44 8.30
C CYS A 133 -22.91 9.43 9.76
N MET A 134 -23.23 8.36 10.49
CA MET A 134 -22.80 8.16 11.87
C MET A 134 -21.29 7.86 12.01
N GLY A 135 -20.58 7.70 10.90
CA GLY A 135 -19.13 7.43 10.89
C GLY A 135 -18.75 5.97 11.10
N TYR A 136 -19.71 5.04 10.98
CA TYR A 136 -19.40 3.61 11.01
C TYR A 136 -18.76 3.15 9.71
N GLY A 137 -17.93 2.11 9.84
CA GLY A 137 -17.20 1.52 8.73
C GLY A 137 -15.83 2.13 8.54
N SER A 138 -15.20 1.78 7.43
CA SER A 138 -13.87 2.28 7.09
C SER A 138 -13.91 2.96 5.73
N ASN A 139 -13.22 4.11 5.66
CA ASN A 139 -13.05 4.82 4.41
C ASN A 139 -12.29 3.95 3.42
N ILE A 140 -12.95 3.75 2.31
CA ILE A 140 -12.40 3.15 1.14
C ILE A 140 -11.60 4.27 0.45
N ARG A 141 -10.32 4.40 0.83
CA ARG A 141 -9.40 5.37 0.21
C ARG A 141 -9.34 5.13 -1.31
N SER A 142 -9.90 6.08 -2.04
CA SER A 142 -9.73 6.23 -3.47
C SER A 142 -8.24 6.16 -3.83
N VAL A 143 -7.95 5.36 -4.84
CA VAL A 143 -6.81 5.45 -5.77
C VAL A 143 -5.64 6.29 -5.25
N GLU A 144 -4.50 5.67 -4.91
CA GLU A 144 -3.27 6.44 -4.81
C GLU A 144 -2.93 6.91 -6.22
N GLU A 145 -3.22 8.18 -6.49
CA GLU A 145 -2.75 8.86 -7.68
C GLU A 145 -1.28 9.22 -7.47
N LYS A 146 -0.43 8.55 -8.23
CA LYS A 146 1.00 8.84 -8.31
C LYS A 146 1.32 9.29 -9.72
N THR A 147 2.43 9.99 -9.89
CA THR A 147 2.85 10.46 -11.21
C THR A 147 4.20 9.85 -11.55
N LEU A 148 4.28 9.15 -12.68
CA LEU A 148 5.54 8.67 -13.22
C LEU A 148 6.15 9.72 -14.14
N ILE A 149 7.40 10.10 -13.86
CA ILE A 149 8.22 10.91 -14.76
C ILE A 149 9.30 10.00 -15.35
N GLN A 150 9.27 9.79 -16.67
CA GLN A 150 10.20 8.91 -17.37
C GLN A 150 11.14 9.74 -18.24
N VAL A 151 12.44 9.66 -17.98
CA VAL A 151 13.50 10.26 -18.79
C VAL A 151 14.21 9.16 -19.57
N SER A 152 14.15 9.22 -20.90
CA SER A 152 14.74 8.20 -21.77
C SER A 152 15.30 8.79 -23.06
N LYS A 153 16.14 8.03 -23.77
CA LYS A 153 16.62 8.39 -25.11
C LYS A 153 15.44 8.47 -26.09
N LEU A 154 15.46 9.44 -27.00
CA LEU A 154 14.39 9.61 -28.00
C LEU A 154 14.40 8.48 -29.06
N ARG A 155 15.59 7.98 -29.42
CA ARG A 155 15.78 6.90 -30.39
C ARG A 155 16.68 5.81 -29.80
N SER A 156 16.32 4.55 -30.01
CA SER A 156 17.07 3.38 -29.55
C SER A 156 18.18 2.95 -30.51
N HIS A 157 18.08 3.30 -31.80
CA HIS A 157 18.99 2.84 -32.84
C HIS A 157 19.66 4.01 -33.58
N SER A 158 20.96 3.89 -33.78
CA SER A 158 21.69 4.61 -34.83
C SER A 158 22.56 3.60 -35.60
N PRO A 159 22.61 3.66 -36.94
CA PRO A 159 23.55 2.88 -37.75
C PRO A 159 24.99 3.14 -37.28
N GLY A 160 25.84 2.10 -37.30
CA GLY A 160 27.18 2.13 -36.71
C GLY A 160 28.15 3.13 -37.36
N GLY A 161 29.17 3.56 -36.60
CA GLY A 161 30.24 4.42 -37.10
C GLY A 161 31.17 4.96 -35.99
N TRP A 162 32.32 5.53 -36.39
CA TRP A 162 33.37 6.06 -35.50
C TRP A 162 32.90 7.23 -34.60
N SER A 163 31.80 7.90 -34.94
CA SER A 163 31.19 8.98 -34.14
C SER A 163 30.14 8.51 -33.12
N GLN A 164 29.75 7.23 -33.14
CA GLN A 164 28.63 6.69 -32.37
C GLN A 164 28.87 6.74 -30.85
N GLN A 165 30.09 6.44 -30.39
CA GLN A 165 30.42 6.48 -28.96
C GLN A 165 30.36 7.91 -28.40
N ARG A 166 30.82 8.91 -29.16
CA ARG A 166 30.74 10.32 -28.75
C ARG A 166 29.28 10.79 -28.69
N TYR A 167 28.48 10.41 -29.67
CA TYR A 167 27.04 10.68 -29.68
C TYR A 167 26.35 10.05 -28.47
N GLN A 168 26.56 8.76 -28.20
CA GLN A 168 25.97 8.09 -27.03
C GLN A 168 26.38 8.73 -25.69
N ARG A 169 27.64 9.14 -25.54
CA ARG A 169 28.09 9.86 -24.33
C ARG A 169 27.37 11.20 -24.17
N ARG A 170 27.20 11.97 -25.25
CA ARG A 170 26.45 13.23 -25.23
C ARG A 170 25.01 13.03 -24.75
N ILE A 171 24.32 12.01 -25.28
CA ILE A 171 22.94 11.68 -24.86
C ILE A 171 22.89 11.30 -23.38
N ARG A 172 23.81 10.43 -22.93
CA ARG A 172 23.86 9.98 -21.54
C ARG A 172 24.10 11.13 -20.56
N ALA A 173 24.97 12.07 -20.91
CA ALA A 173 25.19 13.29 -20.14
C ALA A 173 23.94 14.18 -20.10
N ALA A 174 23.23 14.33 -21.23
CA ALA A 174 21.99 15.10 -21.29
C ALA A 174 20.90 14.49 -20.38
N ILE A 175 20.73 13.15 -20.41
CA ILE A 175 19.78 12.45 -19.52
C ILE A 175 20.15 12.63 -18.05
N TYR A 176 21.44 12.55 -17.71
CA TYR A 176 21.92 12.80 -16.35
C TYR A 176 21.58 14.21 -15.87
N ASN A 177 21.89 15.23 -16.68
CA ASN A 177 21.61 16.63 -16.32
C ASN A 177 20.11 16.86 -16.12
N VAL A 178 19.27 16.37 -17.04
CA VAL A 178 17.81 16.49 -16.94
C VAL A 178 17.26 15.78 -15.72
N ALA A 179 17.74 14.57 -15.42
CA ALA A 179 17.33 13.83 -14.23
C ALA A 179 17.70 14.59 -12.94
N ASN A 180 18.91 15.16 -12.85
CA ASN A 180 19.30 15.98 -11.70
C ASN A 180 18.44 17.25 -11.58
N SER A 181 18.14 17.94 -12.68
CA SER A 181 17.27 19.12 -12.63
C SER A 181 15.84 18.78 -12.17
N ILE A 182 15.30 17.63 -12.60
CA ILE A 182 14.00 17.13 -12.11
C ILE A 182 14.08 16.82 -10.62
N LYS A 183 15.14 16.15 -10.17
CA LYS A 183 15.38 15.84 -8.75
C LYS A 183 15.34 17.10 -7.90
N GLU A 184 16.14 18.11 -8.26
CA GLU A 184 16.20 19.40 -7.57
C GLU A 184 14.86 20.15 -7.58
N ALA A 185 14.08 20.04 -8.66
CA ALA A 185 12.77 20.66 -8.74
C ALA A 185 11.76 20.01 -7.78
N LEU A 186 11.75 18.67 -7.72
CA LEU A 186 10.90 17.91 -6.79
C LEU A 186 11.30 18.14 -5.33
N ASP A 187 12.61 18.15 -5.04
CA ASP A 187 13.14 18.44 -3.69
C ASP A 187 12.73 19.84 -3.21
N ARG A 188 12.86 20.86 -4.07
CA ARG A 188 12.42 22.25 -3.75
C ARG A 188 10.92 22.35 -3.51
N ALA A 189 10.13 21.57 -4.24
CA ALA A 189 8.68 21.51 -4.05
C ALA A 189 8.25 20.63 -2.87
N SER A 190 9.20 20.00 -2.17
CA SER A 190 8.93 19.06 -1.06
C SER A 190 7.99 17.91 -1.44
N LEU A 191 8.06 17.44 -2.69
CA LEU A 191 7.30 16.28 -3.14
C LEU A 191 8.09 15.00 -2.82
N ASP A 192 7.44 14.00 -2.20
CA ASP A 192 8.07 12.69 -2.01
C ASP A 192 8.09 11.91 -3.33
N TYR A 193 9.22 11.30 -3.64
CA TYR A 193 9.40 10.47 -4.82
C TYR A 193 10.39 9.33 -4.58
N ASP A 194 10.26 8.31 -5.43
CA ASP A 194 11.29 7.29 -5.66
C ASP A 194 12.05 7.62 -6.93
N TYR A 195 13.37 7.48 -6.91
CA TYR A 195 14.23 7.73 -8.05
C TYR A 195 15.01 6.48 -8.41
N TYR A 196 14.78 5.97 -9.61
CA TYR A 196 15.47 4.82 -10.16
C TYR A 196 16.15 5.20 -11.47
N TYR A 197 17.37 4.73 -11.68
CA TYR A 197 18.11 5.02 -12.90
C TYR A 197 18.85 3.78 -13.41
N ARG A 198 19.19 3.81 -14.70
CA ARG A 198 20.09 2.84 -15.32
C ARG A 198 21.36 3.57 -15.74
N GLU A 199 22.49 3.13 -15.20
CA GLU A 199 23.79 3.71 -15.50
C GLU A 199 24.57 2.87 -16.52
N SER A 200 25.46 3.52 -17.26
CA SER A 200 26.41 2.88 -18.17
C SER A 200 27.70 3.70 -18.25
N LYS A 201 28.75 3.14 -18.85
CA LYS A 201 30.01 3.88 -19.06
C LYS A 201 29.73 5.20 -19.80
N GLY A 202 29.90 6.31 -19.09
CA GLY A 202 29.70 7.67 -19.61
C GLY A 202 28.33 8.31 -19.35
N GLY A 203 27.56 7.85 -18.36
CA GLY A 203 26.37 8.55 -17.83
C GLY A 203 25.10 7.69 -17.77
N LEU A 204 23.93 8.33 -17.63
CA LEU A 204 22.65 7.62 -17.48
C LEU A 204 22.05 7.19 -18.81
N GLU A 205 21.54 5.98 -18.86
CA GLU A 205 20.75 5.48 -19.99
C GLU A 205 19.28 5.88 -19.91
N SER A 206 18.74 5.93 -18.68
CA SER A 206 17.37 6.30 -18.39
C SER A 206 17.21 6.61 -16.90
N ALA A 207 16.19 7.39 -16.56
CA ALA A 207 15.76 7.65 -15.20
C ALA A 207 14.23 7.58 -15.10
N VAL A 208 13.72 7.13 -13.97
CA VAL A 208 12.30 7.05 -13.65
C VAL A 208 12.09 7.61 -12.25
N PHE A 209 11.17 8.56 -12.14
CA PHE A 209 10.68 9.07 -10.87
C PHE A 209 9.26 8.58 -10.65
N THR A 210 8.98 8.02 -9.47
CA THR A 210 7.61 7.78 -9.01
C THR A 210 7.30 8.82 -7.96
N VAL A 211 6.54 9.85 -8.33
CA VAL A 211 6.17 10.96 -7.45
C VAL A 211 4.86 10.64 -6.77
N TYR A 212 4.82 10.73 -5.44
CA TYR A 212 3.64 10.44 -4.61
C TYR A 212 2.70 11.65 -4.57
N ALA A 213 2.33 12.15 -5.75
CA ALA A 213 1.47 13.31 -5.94
C ALA A 213 0.65 13.17 -7.24
N PRO A 214 -0.56 13.76 -7.29
CA PRO A 214 -1.39 13.76 -8.48
C PRO A 214 -0.73 14.56 -9.61
N ARG A 215 -1.16 14.31 -10.85
CA ARG A 215 -0.51 14.88 -12.04
C ARG A 215 -0.50 16.42 -12.01
N GLU A 216 -1.57 17.03 -11.54
CA GLU A 216 -1.73 18.49 -11.47
C GLU A 216 -0.69 19.15 -10.56
N ALA A 217 -0.31 18.47 -9.47
CA ALA A 217 0.74 18.94 -8.57
C ALA A 217 2.13 18.88 -9.22
N VAL A 218 2.35 17.94 -10.14
CA VAL A 218 3.64 17.73 -10.82
C VAL A 218 3.78 18.62 -12.06
N GLU A 219 2.72 18.87 -12.81
CA GLU A 219 2.76 19.67 -14.05
C GLU A 219 3.25 21.11 -13.84
N GLY A 220 3.05 21.68 -12.65
CA GLY A 220 3.58 22.99 -12.27
C GLY A 220 5.08 23.02 -11.94
N ILE A 221 5.73 21.86 -11.84
CA ILE A 221 7.13 21.70 -11.39
C ILE A 221 7.98 21.10 -12.50
N VAL A 222 7.45 20.07 -13.18
CA VAL A 222 8.12 19.37 -14.28
C VAL A 222 7.17 19.31 -15.45
N SER A 223 7.65 19.67 -16.64
CA SER A 223 6.87 19.62 -17.88
C SER A 223 7.33 18.47 -18.76
N GLU A 224 6.39 17.92 -19.54
CA GLU A 224 6.74 17.00 -20.63
C GLU A 224 7.58 17.74 -21.67
N TYR A 225 8.64 17.09 -22.13
CA TYR A 225 9.59 17.71 -23.05
C TYR A 225 10.22 16.68 -23.98
N GLU A 226 10.24 16.99 -25.27
CA GLU A 226 11.01 16.25 -26.26
C GLU A 226 12.23 17.09 -26.65
N GLY A 227 13.39 16.71 -26.11
CA GLY A 227 14.66 17.32 -26.47
C GLY A 227 15.22 16.74 -27.76
N GLN A 228 16.38 17.24 -28.18
CA GLN A 228 17.03 16.78 -29.42
C GLN A 228 17.31 15.27 -29.43
N ASP A 229 17.68 14.69 -28.28
CA ASP A 229 18.09 13.28 -28.18
C ASP A 229 17.42 12.52 -27.02
N TYR A 230 16.54 13.16 -26.25
CA TYR A 230 15.88 12.58 -25.08
C TYR A 230 14.41 12.99 -24.99
N THR A 231 13.63 12.28 -24.19
CA THR A 231 12.23 12.59 -23.90
C THR A 231 11.99 12.51 -22.40
N VAL A 232 11.19 13.44 -21.89
CA VAL A 232 10.61 13.45 -20.55
C VAL A 232 9.10 13.25 -20.72
N LYS A 233 8.58 12.14 -20.19
CA LYS A 233 7.15 11.81 -20.23
C LYS A 233 6.58 11.81 -18.82
N ILE A 234 5.39 12.35 -18.65
CA ILE A 234 4.67 12.44 -17.37
C ILE A 234 3.37 11.67 -17.51
N LYS A 235 3.20 10.62 -16.71
CA LYS A 235 2.04 9.73 -16.78
C LYS A 235 1.40 9.61 -15.41
N PRO A 236 0.07 9.85 -15.28
CA PRO A 236 -0.62 9.50 -14.06
C PRO A 236 -0.64 7.96 -13.94
N VAL A 237 -0.37 7.48 -12.74
CA VAL A 237 -0.52 6.08 -12.35
C VAL A 237 -1.57 6.04 -11.27
N TYR A 238 -2.70 5.48 -11.65
CA TYR A 238 -3.78 5.19 -10.75
C TYR A 238 -3.54 3.79 -10.19
N ARG A 239 -3.09 3.72 -8.94
CA ARG A 239 -3.00 2.43 -8.25
C ARG A 239 -4.18 2.33 -7.30
N SER A 240 -4.99 1.28 -7.46
CA SER A 240 -5.84 0.84 -6.37
C SER A 240 -4.94 0.53 -5.19
N LYS A 241 -5.12 1.28 -4.12
CA LYS A 241 -4.83 0.71 -2.82
C LYS A 241 -5.92 -0.33 -2.60
N LEU A 242 -5.57 -1.58 -2.29
CA LEU A 242 -6.56 -2.59 -1.98
C LEU A 242 -7.47 -2.07 -0.87
N LEU A 243 -8.69 -1.78 -1.29
CA LEU A 243 -9.83 -1.42 -0.50
C LEU A 243 -10.36 -2.71 0.08
N VAL A 244 -9.77 -3.08 1.21
CA VAL A 244 -9.94 -4.35 1.92
C VAL A 244 -8.99 -5.47 1.48
N THR A 245 -7.82 -5.50 2.11
CA THR A 245 -7.33 -6.70 2.82
C THR A 245 -6.69 -6.28 4.14
N VAL A 246 -7.42 -5.56 4.99
CA VAL A 246 -6.91 -5.14 6.31
C VAL A 246 -7.28 -6.14 7.41
N LYS A 247 -8.14 -7.15 7.12
CA LYS A 247 -8.86 -7.88 8.17
C LYS A 247 -8.49 -9.34 8.41
N GLN A 248 -7.32 -9.78 7.95
CA GLN A 248 -6.73 -11.01 8.50
C GLN A 248 -5.32 -10.82 9.08
N HIS A 249 -4.57 -9.77 8.69
CA HIS A 249 -3.14 -9.72 9.05
C HIS A 249 -2.71 -8.70 10.10
N ILE A 250 -3.51 -7.73 10.54
CA ILE A 250 -3.01 -6.74 11.53
C ILE A 250 -3.13 -7.23 12.98
N LYS A 251 -4.16 -8.02 13.33
CA LYS A 251 -4.40 -8.44 14.72
C LYS A 251 -3.57 -9.65 15.19
N ALA A 252 -2.69 -10.21 14.34
CA ALA A 252 -1.66 -11.18 14.71
C ALA A 252 -0.58 -11.28 13.60
N SER A 253 -0.10 -10.13 13.09
CA SER A 253 0.90 -10.15 12.03
C SER A 253 2.21 -10.71 12.57
N LYS A 254 2.59 -11.91 12.12
CA LYS A 254 3.88 -12.49 12.47
C LYS A 254 5.00 -11.52 12.09
N PRO A 255 6.02 -11.36 12.94
CA PRO A 255 7.19 -10.56 12.61
C PRO A 255 7.95 -11.21 11.45
N ILE A 256 8.27 -10.39 10.44
CA ILE A 256 8.98 -10.84 9.23
C ILE A 256 10.22 -9.99 8.97
N ILE A 257 11.21 -10.59 8.31
CA ILE A 257 12.40 -9.93 7.80
C ILE A 257 12.25 -9.85 6.28
N VAL A 258 12.47 -8.67 5.72
CA VAL A 258 12.29 -8.43 4.28
C VAL A 258 13.63 -8.06 3.68
N GLY A 259 14.09 -8.81 2.69
CA GLY A 259 15.24 -8.48 1.86
C GLY A 259 14.81 -7.79 0.57
N ILE A 260 15.51 -6.73 0.20
CA ILE A 260 15.20 -5.90 -0.96
C ILE A 260 16.48 -5.62 -1.75
N ASP A 261 16.46 -6.02 -3.02
CA ASP A 261 17.42 -5.61 -4.04
C ASP A 261 16.78 -4.49 -4.86
N ALA A 262 17.20 -3.24 -4.64
CA ALA A 262 16.57 -2.07 -5.27
C ALA A 262 17.28 -1.68 -6.57
N GLY A 263 16.50 -1.51 -7.64
CA GLY A 263 16.98 -1.10 -8.95
C GLY A 263 15.84 -0.94 -9.95
N THR A 264 16.15 -0.90 -11.26
CA THR A 264 15.11 -0.89 -12.30
C THR A 264 14.23 -2.14 -12.21
N THR A 265 14.82 -3.28 -11.85
CA THR A 265 14.11 -4.46 -11.36
C THR A 265 14.34 -4.50 -9.86
N THR A 266 13.27 -4.64 -9.09
CA THR A 266 13.34 -4.78 -7.64
C THR A 266 13.08 -6.24 -7.28
N GLY A 267 14.00 -6.85 -6.54
CA GLY A 267 13.79 -8.14 -5.90
C GLY A 267 13.21 -7.95 -4.49
N ILE A 268 12.24 -8.78 -4.12
CA ILE A 268 11.65 -8.83 -2.78
C ILE A 268 11.74 -10.26 -2.28
N ALA A 269 12.29 -10.45 -1.09
CA ALA A 269 12.24 -11.72 -0.36
C ALA A 269 11.73 -11.49 1.06
N ILE A 270 10.86 -12.38 1.55
CA ILE A 270 10.27 -12.29 2.89
C ILE A 270 10.53 -13.61 3.61
N VAL A 271 11.10 -13.53 4.80
CA VAL A 271 11.31 -14.67 5.69
C VAL A 271 10.71 -14.41 7.07
N ASP A 272 10.30 -15.47 7.77
CA ASP A 272 9.90 -15.38 9.18
C ASP A 272 11.13 -15.35 10.12
N LEU A 273 10.88 -15.30 11.44
CA LEU A 273 11.94 -15.34 12.45
C LEU A 273 12.56 -16.75 12.66
N ASP A 274 12.13 -17.76 11.92
CA ASP A 274 12.77 -19.07 11.82
C ASP A 274 13.62 -19.21 10.53
N CYS A 275 13.74 -18.13 9.75
CA CYS A 275 14.37 -18.10 8.43
C CYS A 275 13.69 -18.99 7.38
N ARG A 276 12.39 -19.28 7.53
CA ARG A 276 11.61 -19.92 6.47
C ARG A 276 11.21 -18.88 5.45
N VAL A 277 11.36 -19.24 4.18
CA VAL A 277 10.97 -18.38 3.06
C VAL A 277 9.44 -18.35 2.93
N LEU A 278 8.86 -17.16 3.08
CA LEU A 278 7.42 -16.93 2.90
C LEU A 278 7.09 -16.46 1.48
N TYR A 279 7.99 -15.68 0.88
CA TYR A 279 7.78 -15.08 -0.44
C TYR A 279 9.10 -14.68 -1.11
N ILE A 280 9.18 -14.86 -2.43
CA ILE A 280 10.26 -14.35 -3.28
C ILE A 280 9.65 -13.92 -4.60
N SER A 281 10.04 -12.75 -5.11
CA SER A 281 9.71 -12.32 -6.48
C SER A 281 10.65 -11.22 -6.96
N SER A 282 10.73 -11.03 -8.28
CA SER A 282 11.27 -9.80 -8.88
C SER A 282 10.23 -9.11 -9.77
N SER A 283 10.27 -7.78 -9.83
CA SER A 283 9.43 -7.02 -10.79
C SER A 283 10.08 -5.70 -11.17
N LYS A 284 9.79 -5.25 -12.39
CA LYS A 284 10.32 -4.00 -12.93
C LYS A 284 9.52 -2.80 -12.44
N ASN A 285 10.21 -1.72 -12.09
CA ASN A 285 9.62 -0.43 -11.69
C ASN A 285 8.60 -0.54 -10.54
N LEU A 286 8.88 -1.38 -9.53
CA LEU A 286 8.08 -1.43 -8.30
C LEU A 286 8.29 -0.14 -7.49
N ASP A 287 7.20 0.54 -7.13
CA ASP A 287 7.22 1.67 -6.20
C ASP A 287 7.20 1.20 -4.73
N ARG A 288 7.66 2.04 -3.78
CA ARG A 288 7.61 1.70 -2.34
C ARG A 288 6.21 1.31 -1.87
N GLY A 289 5.15 1.97 -2.35
CA GLY A 289 3.78 1.61 -1.99
C GLY A 289 3.43 0.16 -2.36
N SER A 290 3.83 -0.27 -3.56
CA SER A 290 3.69 -1.67 -3.98
C SER A 290 4.45 -2.65 -3.10
N ILE A 291 5.67 -2.28 -2.71
CA ILE A 291 6.50 -3.10 -1.84
C ILE A 291 5.83 -3.24 -0.47
N ILE A 292 5.34 -2.14 0.11
CA ILE A 292 4.65 -2.14 1.41
C ILE A 292 3.40 -3.03 1.36
N ASP A 293 2.57 -2.92 0.32
CA ASP A 293 1.37 -3.75 0.19
C ASP A 293 1.69 -5.24 0.09
N THR A 294 2.80 -5.59 -0.55
CA THR A 294 3.28 -6.98 -0.59
C THR A 294 3.76 -7.42 0.78
N ILE A 295 4.60 -6.63 1.45
CA ILE A 295 5.10 -6.93 2.80
C ILE A 295 3.95 -7.18 3.79
N LEU A 296 2.99 -6.26 3.83
CA LEU A 296 1.87 -6.31 4.79
C LEU A 296 0.92 -7.49 4.57
N ARG A 297 0.95 -8.15 3.40
CA ARG A 297 0.21 -9.41 3.17
C ARG A 297 0.83 -10.59 3.90
N TYR A 298 2.13 -10.58 4.17
CA TYR A 298 2.84 -11.71 4.78
C TYR A 298 3.09 -11.52 6.28
N GLY A 299 3.21 -10.27 6.75
CA GLY A 299 3.50 -10.02 8.15
C GLY A 299 3.83 -8.56 8.46
N LYS A 300 4.23 -8.30 9.71
CA LYS A 300 4.75 -6.99 10.12
C LYS A 300 6.27 -6.99 9.96
N PRO A 301 6.84 -6.11 9.12
CA PRO A 301 8.29 -6.04 8.96
C PRO A 301 8.93 -5.57 10.26
N VAL A 302 9.88 -6.36 10.77
CA VAL A 302 10.74 -5.95 11.89
C VAL A 302 12.12 -5.50 11.40
N ALA A 303 12.54 -5.99 10.24
CA ALA A 303 13.75 -5.54 9.57
C ALA A 303 13.56 -5.47 8.05
N ILE A 304 14.08 -4.41 7.43
CA ILE A 304 14.32 -4.29 5.99
C ILE A 304 15.83 -4.44 5.76
N ALA A 305 16.22 -5.34 4.87
CA ALA A 305 17.60 -5.70 4.59
C ALA A 305 17.96 -5.44 3.12
N THR A 306 19.20 -5.07 2.87
CA THR A 306 19.79 -4.99 1.53
C THR A 306 21.13 -5.72 1.50
N ASP A 307 21.64 -5.99 0.31
CA ASP A 307 22.90 -6.70 0.03
C ASP A 307 24.10 -5.76 -0.12
N VAL A 308 23.88 -4.44 -0.07
CA VAL A 308 24.91 -3.40 -0.15
C VAL A 308 25.14 -2.68 1.17
N SER A 309 26.37 -2.25 1.40
CA SER A 309 26.78 -1.56 2.62
C SER A 309 26.20 -0.15 2.77
N ASP A 310 26.08 0.57 1.65
CA ASP A 310 25.39 1.87 1.57
C ASP A 310 24.03 1.72 0.86
N PRO A 311 22.91 1.66 1.60
CA PRO A 311 21.60 1.43 1.03
C PRO A 311 21.11 2.65 0.25
N PRO A 312 20.47 2.43 -0.93
CA PRO A 312 19.77 3.48 -1.67
C PRO A 312 18.75 4.22 -0.80
N GLU A 313 18.55 5.51 -1.08
CA GLU A 313 17.60 6.38 -0.36
C GLU A 313 16.19 5.77 -0.30
N THR A 314 15.75 5.12 -1.39
CA THR A 314 14.47 4.42 -1.46
C THR A 314 14.33 3.34 -0.38
N ILE A 315 15.38 2.57 -0.09
CA ILE A 315 15.35 1.53 0.95
C ILE A 315 15.29 2.17 2.33
N ARG A 316 16.04 3.26 2.55
CA ARG A 316 16.01 4.03 3.82
C ARG A 316 14.61 4.59 4.09
N LYS A 317 13.99 5.22 3.08
CA LYS A 317 12.62 5.73 3.16
C LYS A 317 11.61 4.62 3.42
N LEU A 318 11.76 3.47 2.76
CA LEU A 318 10.88 2.32 2.95
C LEU A 318 10.94 1.78 4.39
N ALA A 319 12.15 1.55 4.93
CA ALA A 319 12.34 1.08 6.30
C ALA A 319 11.69 2.03 7.33
N SER A 320 11.87 3.35 7.13
CA SER A 320 11.23 4.39 7.94
C SER A 320 9.70 4.34 7.85
N GLN A 321 9.13 4.24 6.64
CA GLN A 321 7.68 4.22 6.42
C GLN A 321 6.98 3.02 7.07
N VAL A 322 7.62 1.85 7.09
CA VAL A 322 7.05 0.66 7.73
C VAL A 322 7.43 0.54 9.21
N GLY A 323 8.28 1.42 9.72
CA GLY A 323 8.77 1.40 11.10
C GLY A 323 9.63 0.18 11.43
N ALA A 324 10.45 -0.28 10.48
CA ALA A 324 11.31 -1.45 10.63
C ALA A 324 12.80 -1.04 10.71
N ALA A 325 13.60 -1.85 11.38
CA ALA A 325 15.04 -1.66 11.45
C ALA A 325 15.68 -1.84 10.06
N LEU A 326 16.56 -0.93 9.65
CA LEU A 326 17.32 -1.08 8.41
C LEU A 326 18.60 -1.89 8.69
N TYR A 327 18.72 -3.05 8.06
CA TYR A 327 19.94 -3.86 8.08
C TYR A 327 20.76 -3.63 6.81
N THR A 328 22.05 -3.36 7.02
CA THR A 328 23.06 -3.31 5.95
C THR A 328 24.25 -4.20 6.31
N PRO A 329 24.81 -4.96 5.36
CA PRO A 329 26.03 -5.70 5.60
C PRO A 329 27.23 -4.74 5.76
N PRO A 330 28.31 -5.17 6.44
CA PRO A 330 29.52 -4.35 6.63
C PRO A 330 30.29 -4.08 5.33
N TYR A 331 30.01 -4.85 4.27
CA TYR A 331 30.56 -4.72 2.93
C TYR A 331 29.53 -5.25 1.93
N ASP A 332 29.69 -4.86 0.66
CA ASP A 332 28.79 -5.33 -0.41
C ASP A 332 28.96 -6.83 -0.63
N LEU A 333 27.86 -7.58 -0.56
CA LEU A 333 27.90 -9.03 -0.69
C LEU A 333 28.31 -9.43 -2.12
N SER A 334 29.28 -10.32 -2.23
CA SER A 334 29.69 -10.86 -3.53
C SER A 334 28.66 -11.85 -4.08
N VAL A 335 28.62 -12.02 -5.40
CA VAL A 335 27.71 -13.00 -6.05
C VAL A 335 27.90 -14.42 -5.51
N ALA A 336 29.14 -14.79 -5.18
CA ALA A 336 29.46 -16.10 -4.61
C ALA A 336 28.84 -16.27 -3.21
N GLU A 337 29.04 -15.29 -2.32
CA GLU A 337 28.43 -15.30 -0.98
C GLU A 337 26.91 -15.34 -1.05
N LYS A 338 26.28 -14.57 -1.95
CA LYS A 338 24.82 -14.58 -2.12
C LYS A 338 24.31 -15.96 -2.52
N ARG A 339 24.98 -16.63 -3.47
CA ARG A 339 24.62 -17.99 -3.89
C ARG A 339 24.75 -18.99 -2.74
N GLU A 340 25.87 -18.97 -2.04
CA GLU A 340 26.13 -19.88 -0.92
C GLU A 340 25.07 -19.73 0.19
N LEU A 341 24.73 -18.49 0.55
CA LEU A 341 23.71 -18.21 1.58
C LEU A 341 22.34 -18.76 1.18
N VAL A 342 21.94 -18.54 -0.07
CA VAL A 342 20.65 -18.99 -0.60
C VAL A 342 20.60 -20.51 -0.68
N GLU A 343 21.59 -21.13 -1.32
CA GLU A 343 21.65 -22.59 -1.51
C GLU A 343 21.62 -23.35 -0.17
N ARG A 344 22.24 -22.80 0.87
CA ARG A 344 22.21 -23.39 2.22
C ARG A 344 20.81 -23.42 2.84
N ILE A 345 19.92 -22.49 2.49
CA ILE A 345 18.57 -22.38 3.06
C ILE A 345 17.53 -23.11 2.22
N ILE A 346 17.56 -22.95 0.89
CA ILE A 346 16.54 -23.54 0.00
C ILE A 346 16.97 -24.86 -0.65
N GLY A 347 18.26 -25.22 -0.59
CA GLY A 347 18.79 -26.45 -1.17
C GLY A 347 18.96 -26.44 -2.69
N GLU A 348 18.63 -25.35 -3.36
CA GLU A 348 18.74 -25.19 -4.82
C GLU A 348 19.21 -23.79 -5.23
N SER A 349 19.51 -23.62 -6.52
CA SER A 349 19.97 -22.35 -7.07
C SER A 349 18.81 -21.53 -7.67
N ILE A 350 18.71 -20.26 -7.27
CA ILE A 350 17.78 -19.31 -7.88
C ILE A 350 18.40 -18.75 -9.17
N ARG A 351 17.63 -18.83 -10.28
CA ARG A 351 18.07 -18.33 -11.59
C ARG A 351 18.02 -16.80 -11.69
N ASP A 352 16.99 -16.19 -11.14
CA ASP A 352 16.85 -14.73 -11.13
C ASP A 352 17.83 -14.11 -10.12
N SER A 353 18.72 -13.24 -10.60
CA SER A 353 19.71 -12.58 -9.76
C SER A 353 19.08 -11.66 -8.74
N HIS A 354 17.98 -10.99 -9.05
CA HIS A 354 17.32 -10.04 -8.15
C HIS A 354 16.61 -10.76 -7.00
N GLU A 355 15.96 -11.88 -7.30
CA GLU A 355 15.36 -12.76 -6.30
C GLU A 355 16.42 -13.34 -5.36
N ARG A 356 17.52 -13.83 -5.93
CA ARG A 356 18.66 -14.34 -5.16
C ARG A 356 19.25 -13.27 -4.24
N ASP A 357 19.47 -12.08 -4.77
CA ASP A 357 20.16 -11.01 -4.04
C ASP A 357 19.26 -10.47 -2.90
N ALA A 358 17.96 -10.33 -3.15
CA ALA A 358 16.98 -10.02 -2.12
C ALA A 358 16.91 -11.10 -1.03
N LEU A 359 16.88 -12.38 -1.39
CA LEU A 359 16.85 -13.46 -0.40
C LEU A 359 18.16 -13.52 0.41
N ALA A 360 19.31 -13.36 -0.23
CA ALA A 360 20.60 -13.32 0.45
C ALA A 360 20.67 -12.18 1.49
N ALA A 361 20.12 -11.01 1.16
CA ALA A 361 20.01 -9.90 2.10
C ALA A 361 19.16 -10.27 3.34
N ALA A 362 17.98 -10.89 3.13
CA ALA A 362 17.12 -11.33 4.22
C ALA A 362 17.81 -12.37 5.13
N ILE A 363 18.47 -13.37 4.54
CA ILE A 363 19.21 -14.41 5.27
C ILE A 363 20.38 -13.82 6.05
N LYS A 364 21.11 -12.86 5.47
CA LYS A 364 22.21 -12.20 6.15
C LYS A 364 21.72 -11.39 7.36
N ALA A 365 20.60 -10.67 7.20
CA ALA A 365 19.95 -9.95 8.30
C ALA A 365 19.51 -10.91 9.41
N TYR A 366 18.83 -12.01 9.07
CA TYR A 366 18.46 -13.06 10.04
C TYR A 366 19.69 -13.59 10.77
N SER A 367 20.77 -13.92 10.05
CA SER A 367 21.99 -14.45 10.64
C SER A 367 22.62 -13.50 11.66
N SER A 368 22.48 -12.18 11.46
CA SER A 368 22.99 -11.17 12.40
C SER A 368 22.21 -11.09 13.72
N ILE A 369 20.93 -11.46 13.71
CA ILE A 369 20.06 -11.42 14.89
C ILE A 369 19.80 -12.79 15.51
N LYS A 370 20.10 -13.89 14.81
CA LYS A 370 19.84 -15.27 15.23
C LYS A 370 20.29 -15.54 16.67
N THR A 371 21.53 -15.18 17.01
CA THR A 371 22.05 -15.40 18.37
C THR A 371 21.22 -14.70 19.45
N LYS A 372 20.70 -13.50 19.16
CA LYS A 372 19.81 -12.79 20.08
C LYS A 372 18.44 -13.45 20.16
N LEU A 373 17.89 -13.93 19.04
CA LEU A 373 16.62 -14.67 19.00
C LEU A 373 16.70 -15.95 19.83
N ASP A 374 17.78 -16.73 19.66
CA ASP A 374 18.03 -17.96 20.44
C ASP A 374 18.16 -17.67 21.94
N GLN A 375 18.77 -16.55 22.32
CA GLN A 375 18.85 -16.11 23.72
C GLN A 375 17.49 -15.71 24.30
N ILE A 376 16.63 -15.08 23.49
CA ILE A 376 15.26 -14.74 23.88
C ILE A 376 14.47 -16.02 24.11
N ASP A 377 14.50 -16.96 23.15
CA ASP A 377 13.78 -18.23 23.30
C ASP A 377 14.17 -18.97 24.58
N LYS A 378 15.47 -19.08 24.87
CA LYS A 378 15.98 -19.66 26.13
C LYS A 378 15.53 -18.91 27.39
N LYS A 379 15.40 -17.58 27.34
CA LYS A 379 14.92 -16.79 28.49
C LYS A 379 13.41 -16.88 28.67
N LEU A 380 12.67 -17.14 27.60
CA LEU A 380 11.23 -17.30 27.61
C LEU A 380 10.80 -18.75 27.90
N GLU A 381 11.73 -19.71 27.87
CA GLU A 381 11.51 -21.07 28.34
C GLU A 381 11.08 -21.06 29.82
N GLY A 382 9.88 -21.60 30.10
CA GLY A 382 9.33 -21.69 31.46
C GLY A 382 8.46 -20.50 31.90
N LEU A 383 8.32 -19.45 31.08
CA LEU A 383 7.31 -18.40 31.31
C LEU A 383 5.93 -18.82 30.77
N SER A 384 4.86 -18.17 31.25
CA SER A 384 3.46 -18.44 30.86
C SER A 384 3.28 -18.45 29.33
N GLU A 385 2.46 -19.37 28.83
CA GLU A 385 2.09 -19.44 27.40
C GLU A 385 1.36 -18.19 26.90
N GLU A 386 0.80 -17.39 27.82
CA GLU A 386 0.17 -16.11 27.51
C GLU A 386 1.15 -15.04 27.02
N ILE A 387 2.46 -15.19 27.32
CA ILE A 387 3.49 -14.28 26.82
C ILE A 387 3.81 -14.63 25.36
N ASN A 388 3.35 -13.79 24.44
CA ASN A 388 3.66 -13.94 23.03
C ASN A 388 5.16 -13.70 22.75
N ARG A 389 5.89 -14.79 22.50
CA ARG A 389 7.33 -14.77 22.19
C ARG A 389 7.66 -13.94 20.96
N GLU A 390 6.80 -13.93 19.96
CA GLU A 390 7.00 -13.16 18.72
C GLU A 390 6.96 -11.65 18.98
N ASP A 391 6.11 -11.19 19.90
CA ASP A 391 6.04 -9.77 20.28
C ASP A 391 7.29 -9.34 21.07
N VAL A 392 7.81 -10.18 21.97
CA VAL A 392 9.08 -9.91 22.67
C VAL A 392 10.23 -9.79 21.64
N LYS A 393 10.35 -10.75 20.72
CA LYS A 393 11.38 -10.72 19.66
C LYS A 393 11.29 -9.44 18.83
N LYS A 394 10.09 -9.02 18.45
CA LYS A 394 9.84 -7.78 17.70
C LYS A 394 10.31 -6.53 18.44
N TRP A 395 10.02 -6.40 19.73
CA TRP A 395 10.47 -5.27 20.53
C TRP A 395 11.99 -5.22 20.67
N VAL A 396 12.64 -6.36 20.84
CA VAL A 396 14.11 -6.44 20.92
C VAL A 396 14.76 -6.05 19.59
N ILE A 397 14.23 -6.51 18.45
CA ILE A 397 14.72 -6.10 17.13
C ILE A 397 14.55 -4.59 16.91
N SER A 398 13.51 -4.00 17.49
CA SER A 398 13.25 -2.55 17.44
C SER A 398 14.16 -1.73 18.36
N GLY A 399 15.06 -2.37 19.11
CA GLY A 399 16.10 -1.71 19.92
C GLY A 399 15.90 -1.79 21.44
N LEU A 400 14.83 -2.40 21.92
CA LEU A 400 14.63 -2.60 23.36
C LEU A 400 15.52 -3.72 23.91
N THR A 401 15.85 -3.63 25.20
CA THR A 401 16.44 -4.75 25.91
C THR A 401 15.40 -5.88 26.09
N ILE A 402 15.87 -7.10 26.36
CA ILE A 402 14.97 -8.24 26.60
C ILE A 402 14.04 -7.97 27.80
N ALA A 403 14.54 -7.27 28.83
CA ALA A 403 13.75 -6.93 30.01
C ALA A 403 12.64 -5.94 29.69
N GLU A 404 12.96 -4.81 29.03
CA GLU A 404 11.96 -3.81 28.62
C GLU A 404 10.92 -4.39 27.65
N ALA A 405 11.34 -5.25 26.74
CA ALA A 405 10.44 -5.93 25.81
C ALA A 405 9.45 -6.86 26.53
N LEU A 406 9.92 -7.57 27.57
CA LEU A 406 9.10 -8.42 28.42
C LEU A 406 8.10 -7.61 29.25
N GLU A 407 8.57 -6.57 29.94
CA GLU A 407 7.74 -5.66 30.72
C GLU A 407 6.60 -5.09 29.87
N ARG A 408 6.91 -4.62 28.66
CA ARG A 408 5.92 -4.06 27.73
C ARG A 408 4.86 -5.07 27.28
N VAL A 409 5.23 -6.34 27.10
CA VAL A 409 4.27 -7.40 26.76
C VAL A 409 3.39 -7.75 27.97
N ILE A 410 3.97 -7.79 29.16
CA ILE A 410 3.26 -8.06 30.42
C ILE A 410 2.27 -6.92 30.74
N GLU A 411 2.69 -5.67 30.61
CA GLU A 411 1.81 -4.49 30.78
C GLU A 411 0.59 -4.56 29.86
N GLY A 412 0.80 -4.90 28.58
CA GLY A 412 -0.30 -5.08 27.62
C GLY A 412 -1.28 -6.19 28.01
N LEU A 413 -0.79 -7.29 28.59
CA LEU A 413 -1.65 -8.37 29.12
C LEU A 413 -2.50 -7.88 30.30
N LEU A 414 -1.89 -7.13 31.24
CA LEU A 414 -2.58 -6.60 32.42
C LEU A 414 -3.64 -5.55 32.06
N GLU A 415 -3.39 -4.69 31.06
CA GLU A 415 -4.36 -3.71 30.56
C GLU A 415 -5.58 -4.39 29.90
N HIS A 416 -5.38 -5.52 29.22
CA HIS A 416 -6.47 -6.28 28.59
C HIS A 416 -7.34 -7.04 29.59
N GLU A 417 -6.80 -7.49 30.74
CA GLU A 417 -7.60 -8.13 31.79
C GLU A 417 -8.49 -7.13 32.56
N GLY A 418 -8.06 -5.88 32.71
CA GLY A 418 -8.84 -4.82 33.37
C GLY A 418 -10.05 -4.31 32.58
N ALA A 419 -10.15 -4.63 31.28
CA ALA A 419 -11.19 -4.16 30.37
C ALA A 419 -12.37 -5.14 30.19
N LYS A 420 -12.40 -6.28 30.89
CA LYS A 420 -13.60 -7.13 30.92
C LYS A 420 -14.67 -6.45 31.81
N PRO A 421 -15.83 -6.02 31.26
CA PRO A 421 -16.90 -5.53 32.11
C PRO A 421 -17.42 -6.68 32.97
N ARG A 422 -17.61 -6.41 34.26
CA ARG A 422 -18.40 -7.28 35.16
C ARG A 422 -19.86 -7.32 34.74
#